data_AF-A0A1G4KQU0-F1
#
_entry.id   AF-A0A1G4KQU0-F1
#
_cell.length_a   1.000
_cell.length_b   1.000
_cell.length_c   1.000
_cell.angle_alpha   90.00
_cell.angle_beta   90.00
_cell.angle_gamma   90.00
#
_symmetry.space_group_name_H-M   'P 1'
#
loop_
_entity.id
_entity.type
_entity.pdbx_description
1 polymer ?
#
loop_
_entity_poly.entity_id
_entity_poly.type
_entity_poly.pdbx_seq_one_letter_code
_entity_poly.pdbx_strand_id
1 'polypeptide(L)'
;MSKDQVKYSSSITHNNAAIQYVHDVTGLAFGTAAGILKVESLQGVAFFVILSILSNLLFYVLKIRGHASQYFERPLKDIYLKGLTRSISGYLMMWCLVTALCE
;
A
#
# COMPACT_ATOMS: atom_id res chain seq x y z
N MET A 1 12.04 -9.17 -33.77
CA MET A 1 10.60 -8.81 -33.90
C MET A 1 10.13 -8.28 -32.55
N SER A 2 10.56 -7.06 -32.21
CA SER A 2 10.24 -6.38 -30.95
C SER A 2 8.83 -5.83 -31.08
N LYS A 3 7.85 -6.40 -30.36
CA LYS A 3 6.52 -5.79 -30.25
C LYS A 3 6.68 -4.54 -29.39
N ASP A 4 6.72 -3.37 -30.02
CA ASP A 4 6.53 -2.10 -29.34
C ASP A 4 5.21 -2.15 -28.58
N GLN A 5 5.31 -2.38 -27.27
CA GLN A 5 4.18 -2.30 -26.34
C GLN A 5 3.79 -0.83 -26.26
N VAL A 6 2.84 -0.40 -27.09
CA VAL A 6 2.21 0.92 -27.01
C VAL A 6 1.52 1.01 -25.65
N LYS A 7 2.25 1.52 -24.66
CA LYS A 7 1.75 1.73 -23.31
C LYS A 7 0.93 3.01 -23.28
N TYR A 8 -0.39 2.85 -23.20
CA TYR A 8 -1.30 3.97 -23.02
C TYR A 8 -1.15 4.56 -21.61
N SER A 9 -0.80 5.84 -21.52
CA SER A 9 -0.65 6.57 -20.25
C SER A 9 -1.93 6.56 -19.40
N SER A 10 -3.10 6.56 -20.05
CA SER A 10 -4.41 6.48 -19.39
C SER A 10 -4.59 5.16 -18.63
N SER A 11 -4.23 4.03 -19.25
CA SER A 11 -4.31 2.70 -18.62
C SER A 11 -3.33 2.56 -17.45
N ILE A 12 -2.14 3.14 -17.56
CA ILE A 12 -1.16 3.17 -16.45
C ILE A 12 -1.68 4.00 -15.28
N THR A 13 -2.28 5.16 -15.57
CA THR A 13 -2.84 6.05 -14.54
C THR A 13 -4.01 5.40 -13.81
N HIS A 14 -4.90 4.73 -14.55
CA HIS A 14 -6.03 4.00 -13.96
C HIS A 14 -5.56 2.83 -13.07
N ASN A 15 -4.54 2.08 -13.50
CA ASN A 15 -3.99 0.99 -12.70
C ASN A 15 -3.31 1.50 -11.43
N ASN A 16 -2.56 2.61 -11.51
CA ASN A 16 -1.98 3.26 -10.34
C ASN A 16 -3.05 3.73 -9.35
N ALA A 17 -4.16 4.29 -9.82
CA ALA A 17 -5.26 4.71 -8.96
C ALA A 17 -5.91 3.53 -8.22
N ALA A 18 -6.10 2.39 -8.89
CA ALA A 18 -6.62 1.19 -8.26
C ALA A 18 -5.69 0.64 -7.16
N ILE A 19 -4.38 0.65 -7.40
CA ILE A 19 -3.38 0.24 -6.41
C ILE A 19 -3.38 1.20 -5.21
N GLN A 20 -3.44 2.51 -5.47
CA GLN A 20 -3.51 3.55 -4.45
C GLN A 20 -4.73 3.36 -3.53
N TYR A 21 -5.91 3.08 -4.12
CA TYR A 21 -7.14 2.85 -3.37
C TYR A 21 -7.01 1.67 -2.40
N VAL A 22 -6.43 0.56 -2.86
CA VAL A 22 -6.24 -0.60 -1.99
C VAL A 22 -5.24 -0.30 -0.88
N HIS A 23 -4.12 0.39 -1.15
CA HIS A 23 -3.20 0.83 -0.10
C HIS A 23 -3.88 1.72 0.94
N ASP A 24 -4.76 2.64 0.54
CA ASP A 24 -5.48 3.51 1.46
C ASP A 24 -6.48 2.71 2.32
N VAL A 25 -7.26 1.79 1.74
CA VAL A 25 -8.19 0.93 2.49
C VAL A 25 -7.43 0.02 3.47
N THR A 26 -6.34 -0.57 3.02
CA THR A 26 -5.50 -1.45 3.83
C THR A 26 -4.82 -0.68 4.97
N GLY A 27 -4.31 0.53 4.72
CA GLY A 27 -3.76 1.41 5.75
C GLY A 27 -4.78 1.79 6.83
N LEU A 28 -6.01 2.12 6.42
CA LEU A 28 -7.10 2.42 7.35
C LEU A 28 -7.48 1.18 8.20
N ALA A 29 -7.67 0.03 7.57
CA ALA A 29 -8.04 -1.21 8.26
C ALA A 29 -6.96 -1.71 9.23
N PHE A 30 -5.69 -1.50 8.90
CA PHE A 30 -4.60 -1.81 9.81
C PHE A 30 -4.46 -0.79 10.94
N GLY A 31 -4.74 0.50 10.68
CA GLY A 31 -4.74 1.55 11.70
C GLY A 31 -5.82 1.29 12.75
N THR A 32 -7.00 0.82 12.34
CA THR A 32 -8.04 0.40 13.29
C THR A 32 -7.63 -0.82 14.11
N ALA A 33 -7.07 -1.85 13.46
CA ALA A 33 -6.60 -3.04 14.17
C ALA A 33 -5.52 -2.72 15.20
N ALA A 34 -4.55 -1.87 14.86
CA ALA A 34 -3.49 -1.42 15.78
C ALA A 34 -4.03 -0.58 16.94
N GLY A 35 -5.03 0.28 16.68
CA GLY A 35 -5.67 1.09 17.72
C GLY A 35 -6.48 0.28 18.73
N ILE A 36 -7.22 -0.75 18.29
CA ILE A 36 -7.99 -1.62 19.18
C ILE A 36 -7.07 -2.41 20.12
N LEU A 37 -5.93 -2.86 19.60
CA LEU A 37 -4.99 -3.69 20.35
C LEU A 37 -4.19 -2.88 21.41
N LYS A 38 -4.39 -1.55 21.51
CA LYS A 38 -3.72 -0.61 22.43
C LYS A 38 -2.20 -0.83 22.50
N VAL A 39 -1.57 -1.11 21.36
CA VAL A 39 -0.15 -1.43 21.34
C VAL A 39 0.68 -0.17 21.60
N GLU A 40 1.57 -0.21 22.58
CA GLU A 40 2.43 0.93 22.91
C GLU A 40 3.35 1.31 21.73
N SER A 41 3.43 2.62 21.49
CA SER A 41 4.08 3.36 20.41
C SER A 41 5.07 2.60 19.51
N LEU A 42 6.14 2.00 20.06
CA LEU A 42 7.18 1.34 19.26
C LEU A 42 6.67 0.12 18.49
N GLN A 43 5.75 -0.64 19.09
CA GLN A 43 5.18 -1.82 18.48
C GLN A 43 4.17 -1.48 17.39
N GLY A 44 3.42 -0.37 17.53
CA GLY A 44 2.52 0.09 16.47
C GLY A 44 3.25 0.55 15.20
N VAL A 45 4.45 1.13 15.35
CA VAL A 45 5.31 1.45 14.19
C VAL A 45 5.91 0.19 13.57
N ALA A 46 6.34 -0.78 14.37
CA ALA A 46 6.82 -2.07 13.87
C ALA A 46 5.71 -2.82 13.10
N PHE A 47 4.48 -2.78 13.61
CA PHE A 47 3.30 -3.35 12.95
C PHE A 47 3.08 -2.69 11.58
N PHE A 48 3.17 -1.37 11.50
CA PHE A 48 3.07 -0.64 10.23
C PHE A 48 4.11 -1.09 9.20
N VAL A 49 5.38 -1.24 9.61
CA VAL A 49 6.46 -1.67 8.70
C VAL A 49 6.22 -3.10 8.20
N ILE A 50 5.84 -4.03 9.08
CA ILE A 50 5.52 -5.41 8.70
C ILE A 50 4.34 -5.44 7.73
N LEU A 51 3.29 -4.68 8.00
CA LEU A 51 2.10 -4.62 7.16
C LEU A 51 2.34 -3.94 5.82
N SER A 52 3.25 -2.98 5.77
CA SER A 52 3.73 -2.37 4.53
C SER A 52 4.43 -3.42 3.67
N ILE A 53 5.32 -4.22 4.26
CA ILE A 53 5.99 -5.32 3.58
C ILE A 53 4.98 -6.38 3.14
N LEU A 54 4.03 -6.73 4.00
CA LEU A 54 2.99 -7.72 3.72
C LEU A 54 2.07 -7.26 2.58
N SER A 55 1.67 -5.99 2.56
CA SER A 55 0.87 -5.43 1.47
C SER A 55 1.66 -5.55 0.17
N ASN A 56 2.91 -5.10 0.14
CA ASN A 56 3.78 -5.24 -1.04
C ASN A 56 3.91 -6.69 -1.51
N LEU A 57 4.09 -7.64 -0.59
CA LEU A 57 4.14 -9.07 -0.90
C LEU A 57 2.81 -9.57 -1.47
N LEU A 58 1.69 -9.18 -0.86
CA LEU A 58 0.35 -9.57 -1.27
C LEU A 58 0.01 -9.03 -2.67
N PHE A 59 0.41 -7.80 -2.99
CA PHE A 59 0.30 -7.25 -4.33
C PHE A 59 1.17 -8.00 -5.34
N TYR A 60 2.40 -8.35 -4.96
CA TYR A 60 3.28 -9.14 -5.81
C TYR A 60 2.70 -10.53 -6.12
N VAL A 61 2.10 -11.18 -5.12
CA VAL A 61 1.51 -12.52 -5.27
C VAL A 61 0.18 -12.46 -6.03
N LEU A 62 -0.73 -11.54 -5.69
CA LEU A 62 -2.10 -11.50 -6.25
C LEU A 62 -2.16 -10.94 -7.68
N LYS A 63 -1.43 -9.84 -7.95
CA LYS A 63 -1.57 -9.10 -9.22
C LYS A 63 -0.49 -9.42 -10.23
N ILE A 64 0.74 -9.70 -9.77
CA ILE A 64 1.88 -9.76 -10.69
C ILE A 64 2.02 -11.13 -11.35
N ARG A 65 1.57 -12.25 -10.77
CA ARG A 65 1.44 -13.60 -11.39
C ARG A 65 2.55 -13.98 -12.40
N GLY A 66 3.79 -13.51 -12.21
CA GLY A 66 4.94 -13.72 -13.09
C GLY A 66 5.22 -12.70 -14.22
N HIS A 67 4.38 -11.68 -14.47
CA HIS A 67 4.53 -10.74 -15.60
C HIS A 67 4.81 -9.27 -15.16
N ALA A 68 5.68 -9.05 -14.18
CA ALA A 68 6.05 -7.71 -13.71
C ALA A 68 6.62 -6.78 -14.81
N SER A 69 7.30 -7.36 -15.80
CA SER A 69 8.03 -6.61 -16.83
C SER A 69 7.17 -6.06 -17.97
N GLN A 70 5.94 -6.55 -18.15
CA GLN A 70 5.06 -6.11 -19.25
C GLN A 70 4.18 -4.91 -18.88
N TYR A 71 3.86 -4.75 -17.60
CA TYR A 71 2.91 -3.74 -17.13
C TYR A 71 3.57 -2.50 -16.51
N PHE A 72 4.84 -2.57 -16.08
CA PHE A 72 5.52 -1.46 -15.41
C PHE A 72 6.99 -1.34 -15.85
N GLU A 73 7.42 -0.14 -16.25
CA GLU A 73 8.82 0.16 -16.64
C GLU A 73 9.76 0.27 -15.43
N ARG A 74 9.26 0.72 -14.27
CA ARG A 74 9.97 0.78 -12.99
C ARG A 74 9.01 0.54 -11.81
N PRO A 75 8.54 -0.70 -11.58
CA PRO A 75 7.46 -1.01 -10.64
C PRO A 75 7.79 -0.67 -9.18
N LEU A 76 9.06 -0.79 -8.77
CA LEU A 76 9.42 -0.70 -7.36
C LEU A 76 9.59 0.72 -6.81
N LYS A 77 9.74 1.76 -7.65
CA LYS A 77 10.01 3.13 -7.15
C LYS A 77 8.77 4.00 -7.14
N ASP A 78 7.97 3.98 -8.21
CA ASP A 78 6.73 4.77 -8.27
C ASP A 78 5.62 4.20 -7.39
N ILE A 79 5.44 2.88 -7.35
CA ILE A 79 4.41 2.24 -6.53
C ILE A 79 4.77 2.31 -5.05
N TYR A 80 6.04 2.06 -4.71
CA TYR A 80 6.50 1.97 -3.33
C TYR A 80 6.58 3.35 -2.65
N LEU A 81 7.08 4.39 -3.33
CA LEU A 81 7.31 5.69 -2.67
C LEU A 81 6.06 6.57 -2.63
N LYS A 82 5.24 6.61 -3.69
CA LYS A 82 4.02 7.45 -3.74
C LYS A 82 2.83 6.83 -3.03
N GLY A 83 2.66 5.52 -3.12
CA GLY A 83 1.54 4.83 -2.47
C GLY A 83 1.73 4.78 -0.95
N LEU A 84 2.92 4.38 -0.51
CA LEU A 84 3.19 4.12 0.90
C LEU A 84 3.16 5.37 1.76
N THR A 85 3.76 6.47 1.30
CA THR A 85 3.78 7.74 2.05
C THR A 85 2.38 8.29 2.30
N ARG A 86 1.47 8.13 1.33
CA ARG A 86 0.07 8.51 1.48
C ARG A 86 -0.65 7.62 2.49
N SER A 87 -0.45 6.30 2.41
CA SER A 87 -1.14 5.35 3.29
C SER A 87 -0.56 5.32 4.71
N ILE A 88 0.70 5.72 4.93
CA ILE A 88 1.26 5.99 6.28
C ILE A 88 0.43 7.04 7.00
N SER A 89 0.14 8.15 6.32
CA SER A 89 -0.61 9.26 6.92
C SER A 89 -2.02 8.82 7.33
N GLY A 90 -2.71 8.08 6.44
CA GLY A 90 -4.03 7.52 6.74
C GLY A 90 -4.01 6.51 7.89
N TYR A 91 -2.98 5.65 7.94
CA TYR A 91 -2.78 4.71 9.04
C TYR A 91 -2.61 5.42 10.38
N LEU A 92 -1.67 6.38 10.48
CA LEU A 92 -1.40 7.11 11.71
C LEU A 92 -2.63 7.86 12.21
N MET A 93 -3.37 8.49 11.28
CA MET A 93 -4.59 9.21 11.61
C MET A 93 -5.65 8.27 12.20
N MET A 94 -5.87 7.11 11.59
CA MET A 94 -6.86 6.15 12.10
C MET A 94 -6.40 5.50 13.41
N TRP A 95 -5.11 5.20 13.54
CA TRP A 95 -4.53 4.62 14.75
C TRP A 95 -4.67 5.55 15.96
N CYS A 96 -4.33 6.84 15.81
CA CYS A 96 -4.52 7.83 16.87
C CYS A 96 -6.00 7.97 17.26
N LEU A 97 -6.90 8.03 16.26
CA LEU A 97 -8.34 8.18 16.50
C LEU A 97 -8.91 7.01 17.30
N VAL A 98 -8.57 5.77 16.92
CA VAL A 98 -9.10 4.57 17.59
C VAL A 98 -8.47 4.38 18.98
N THR A 99 -7.18 4.68 19.12
CA THR A 99 -6.52 4.63 20.45
C THR A 99 -7.20 5.61 21.41
N ALA A 100 -7.41 6.86 20.98
CA ALA A 100 -8.05 7.89 21.80
C ALA A 100 -9.53 7.61 22.10
N LEU A 101 -10.23 6.86 21.24
CA LEU A 101 -11.63 6.48 21.47
C LEU A 101 -11.78 5.36 22.50
N CYS A 102 -10.78 4.49 22.60
CA CYS A 102 -10.80 3.31 23.46
C CYS A 102 -10.23 3.59 24.86
N GLU A 103 -9.73 4.81 25.09
CA GLU A 103 -9.20 5.34 26.33
C GLU A 103 -10.24 6.23 27.02
#